data_AF-A0A1G2VP24-F1
#
_entry.id   AF-A0A1G2VP24-F1
#
_cell.length_a   1.000
_cell.length_b   1.000
_cell.length_c   1.000
_cell.angle_alpha   90.00
_cell.angle_beta   90.00
_cell.angle_gamma   90.00
#
_symmetry.space_group_name_H-M   'P 1'
#
loop_
_entity.id
_entity.type
_entity.pdbx_description
1 polymer ?
#
loop_
_entity_poly.entity_id
_entity_poly.type
_entity_poly.pdbx_seq_one_letter_code
_entity_poly.pdbx_strand_id
1 'polypeptide(L)'
;MPGADVVIEINYDINNPEKTVIRTNAKESALPELLETFLLAQRGKGKDERPPNLKDEYKITIRLDLSDDTFYTTSDTGNEALTGGIVLDVLERLDQMTITGLAEDP
;
A
#
# COMPACT_ATOMS: atom_id res chain seq x y z
N MET A 1 7.51 11.24 22.35
CA MET A 1 6.58 10.33 21.66
C MET A 1 7.30 9.90 20.39
N PRO A 2 7.48 8.60 20.10
CA PRO A 2 7.99 8.20 18.78
C PRO A 2 7.05 8.77 17.72
N GLY A 3 7.60 9.28 16.62
CA GLY A 3 6.87 10.00 15.57
C GLY A 3 5.65 9.23 15.10
N ALA A 4 4.56 9.93 14.80
CA ALA A 4 3.34 9.30 14.32
C ALA A 4 3.62 8.67 12.94
N ASP A 5 3.77 7.36 12.88
CA ASP A 5 3.85 6.63 11.61
C ASP A 5 2.50 6.70 10.91
N VAL A 6 2.49 7.04 9.62
CA VAL A 6 1.30 6.80 8.78
C VAL A 6 1.35 5.36 8.31
N VAL A 7 0.25 4.63 8.44
CA VAL A 7 0.13 3.23 8.05
C VAL A 7 -1.02 3.08 7.05
N ILE A 8 -0.76 2.39 5.96
CA ILE A 8 -1.75 2.01 4.95
C ILE A 8 -1.64 0.50 4.73
N GLU A 9 -2.68 -0.24 5.09
CA GLU A 9 -2.81 -1.66 4.80
C GLU A 9 -3.79 -1.87 3.65
N ILE A 10 -3.37 -2.61 2.65
CA ILE A 10 -4.15 -2.93 1.46
C ILE A 10 -4.37 -4.44 1.46
N ASN A 11 -5.62 -4.87 1.52
CA ASN A 11 -6.04 -6.25 1.26
C ASN A 11 -6.68 -6.29 -0.12
N TYR A 12 -5.89 -6.65 -1.13
CA TYR A 12 -6.26 -6.55 -2.54
C TYR A 12 -6.74 -7.90 -3.09
N ASP A 13 -7.93 -7.94 -3.69
CA ASP A 13 -8.48 -9.11 -4.40
C ASP A 13 -8.26 -8.92 -5.91
N ILE A 14 -7.45 -9.77 -6.53
CA ILE A 14 -7.12 -9.65 -7.97
C ILE A 14 -8.30 -9.98 -8.88
N ASN A 15 -9.23 -10.81 -8.41
CA ASN A 15 -10.40 -11.25 -9.17
C ASN A 15 -11.55 -10.24 -9.03
N ASN A 16 -11.58 -9.49 -7.94
CA ASN A 16 -12.58 -8.45 -7.65
C ASN A 16 -11.92 -7.20 -7.04
N PRO A 17 -11.15 -6.39 -7.80
CA PRO A 17 -10.42 -5.24 -7.26
C PRO A 17 -11.29 -4.24 -6.48
N GLU A 18 -12.57 -4.12 -6.81
CA GLU A 18 -13.55 -3.27 -6.11
C GLU A 18 -13.87 -3.74 -4.68
N LYS A 19 -13.58 -5.01 -4.34
CA LYS A 19 -13.71 -5.55 -2.98
C LYS A 19 -12.48 -5.30 -2.12
N THR A 20 -11.47 -4.62 -2.67
CA THR A 20 -10.26 -4.26 -1.93
C THR A 20 -10.62 -3.42 -0.70
N VAL A 21 -10.03 -3.79 0.44
CA VAL A 21 -10.19 -3.06 1.70
C VAL A 21 -8.87 -2.39 2.06
N ILE A 22 -8.94 -1.07 2.24
CA ILE A 22 -7.84 -0.25 2.72
C ILE A 22 -8.09 0.06 4.20
N ARG A 23 -7.12 -0.23 5.06
CA ARG A 23 -7.11 0.20 6.45
C ARG A 23 -6.01 1.23 6.64
N THR A 24 -6.33 2.38 7.22
CA THR A 24 -5.32 3.42 7.42
C THR A 24 -5.60 4.27 8.65
N ASN A 25 -4.54 4.84 9.23
CA ASN A 25 -4.65 5.93 10.20
C ASN A 25 -4.53 7.33 9.54
N ALA A 26 -4.32 7.39 8.23
CA ALA A 26 -4.36 8.63 7.46
C ALA A 26 -5.79 9.11 7.23
N LYS A 27 -5.94 10.40 6.94
CA LYS A 27 -7.19 10.92 6.40
C LYS A 27 -7.39 10.36 4.98
N GLU A 28 -8.61 9.96 4.65
CA GLU A 28 -8.94 9.45 3.31
C GLU A 28 -8.52 10.42 2.19
N SER A 29 -8.71 11.72 2.42
CA SER A 29 -8.32 12.77 1.47
C SER A 29 -6.81 12.86 1.20
N ALA A 30 -5.98 12.29 2.06
CA ALA A 30 -4.52 12.28 1.91
C ALA A 30 -4.00 11.00 1.23
N LEU A 31 -4.83 9.96 1.09
CA LEU A 31 -4.42 8.69 0.49
C LEU A 31 -3.91 8.82 -0.95
N PRO A 32 -4.53 9.60 -1.86
CA PRO A 32 -4.02 9.74 -3.22
C PRO A 32 -2.56 10.23 -3.24
N GLU A 33 -2.26 11.26 -2.46
CA GLU A 33 -0.93 11.87 -2.37
C GLU A 33 0.09 10.91 -1.74
N LEU A 34 -0.29 10.19 -0.69
CA LEU A 34 0.58 9.21 -0.02
C LEU A 34 0.95 8.05 -0.96
N LEU A 35 -0.04 7.49 -1.67
CA LEU A 35 0.18 6.39 -2.61
C LEU A 35 1.00 6.84 -3.83
N GLU A 36 0.74 8.03 -4.37
CA GLU A 36 1.53 8.60 -5.46
C GLU A 36 2.99 8.82 -5.04
N THR A 37 3.21 9.41 -3.86
CA THR A 37 4.55 9.66 -3.32
C THR A 37 5.30 8.34 -3.07
N PHE A 38 4.61 7.33 -2.54
CA PHE A 38 5.16 5.99 -2.38
C PHE A 38 5.62 5.41 -3.74
N LEU A 39 4.78 5.48 -4.78
CA LEU A 39 5.10 4.97 -6.12
C LEU A 39 6.29 5.71 -6.74
N LEU A 40 6.38 7.02 -6.55
CA LEU A 40 7.53 7.82 -6.97
C LEU A 40 8.81 7.37 -6.26
N ALA A 41 8.75 7.09 -4.95
CA ALA A 41 9.88 6.62 -4.17
C ALA A 41 10.37 5.21 -4.59
N GLN A 42 9.55 4.41 -5.29
CA GLN A 42 9.99 3.13 -5.84
C GLN A 42 10.76 3.27 -7.16
N ARG A 43 10.68 4.41 -7.84
CA ARG A 43 11.36 4.61 -9.13
C ARG A 43 12.88 4.63 -8.93
N GLY A 44 13.58 3.80 -9.69
CA GLY A 44 15.05 3.75 -9.66
C GLY A 44 15.65 2.87 -8.56
N LYS A 45 14.84 2.12 -7.79
CA LYS A 45 15.34 1.13 -6.81
C LYS A 45 16.05 -0.08 -7.43
N GLY A 46 16.07 -0.17 -8.76
CA GLY A 46 16.69 -1.26 -9.50
C GLY A 46 15.68 -2.32 -9.93
N LYS A 47 16.18 -3.44 -10.43
CA LYS A 47 15.37 -4.56 -10.91
C LYS A 47 15.28 -5.62 -9.83
N ASP A 48 14.08 -5.93 -9.39
CA ASP A 48 13.78 -7.12 -8.60
C ASP A 48 13.61 -8.32 -9.54
N GLU A 49 14.50 -9.31 -9.44
CA GLU A 49 14.47 -10.51 -10.28
C GLU A 49 13.68 -11.68 -9.65
N ARG A 50 13.12 -11.49 -8.45
CA ARG A 50 12.32 -12.52 -7.80
C ARG A 50 11.01 -12.75 -8.57
N PRO A 51 10.55 -14.01 -8.65
CA PRO A 51 9.26 -14.30 -9.25
C PRO A 51 8.11 -13.72 -8.40
N PRO A 52 7.00 -13.30 -9.01
CA PRO A 52 5.81 -12.93 -8.26
C PRO A 52 5.17 -14.18 -7.63
N ASN A 53 4.58 -14.01 -6.46
CA ASN A 53 3.68 -14.99 -5.88
C ASN A 53 2.35 -14.93 -6.62
N LEU A 54 1.81 -16.08 -6.99
CA LEU A 54 0.48 -16.17 -7.61
C LEU A 54 -0.55 -16.47 -6.52
N LYS A 55 -1.40 -15.49 -6.23
CA LYS A 55 -2.48 -15.58 -5.24
C LYS A 55 -3.71 -14.83 -5.75
N ASP A 56 -4.86 -15.18 -5.20
CA ASP A 56 -6.12 -14.45 -5.43
C ASP A 56 -6.19 -13.17 -4.59
N GLU A 57 -5.59 -13.19 -3.40
CA GLU A 57 -5.55 -12.06 -2.47
C GLU A 57 -4.11 -11.74 -2.07
N TYR A 58 -3.81 -10.44 -1.98
CA TYR A 58 -2.52 -9.91 -1.55
C TYR A 58 -2.68 -8.96 -0.36
N LYS A 59 -1.66 -8.96 0.49
CA LYS A 59 -1.55 -8.06 1.64
C LYS A 59 -0.31 -7.19 1.46
N ILE A 60 -0.52 -5.89 1.47
CA ILE A 60 0.55 -4.88 1.38
C ILE A 60 0.38 -3.93 2.56
N THR A 61 1.45 -3.68 3.30
CA THR A 61 1.50 -2.64 4.32
C THR A 61 2.56 -1.62 3.93
N ILE A 62 2.14 -0.37 3.77
CA ILE A 62 3.00 0.79 3.56
C ILE A 62 3.03 1.58 4.86
N ARG A 63 4.22 1.86 5.36
CA ARG A 63 4.44 2.75 6.51
C ARG A 63 5.27 3.93 6.07
N LEU A 64 4.88 5.13 6.47
CA LEU A 64 5.66 6.34 6.28
C LEU A 64 6.10 6.83 7.65
N ASP A 65 7.41 6.85 7.87
CA ASP A 65 8.02 7.51 9.03
C ASP A 65 8.04 9.01 8.76
N LEU A 66 7.24 9.77 9.51
CA LEU A 66 7.13 11.23 9.35
C LEU A 66 8.35 11.99 9.88
N SER A 67 9.31 11.32 10.54
CA SER A 67 10.51 11.98 11.06
C SER A 67 11.56 12.23 9.98
N ASP A 68 11.59 11.39 8.94
CA ASP A 68 12.56 11.45 7.84
C ASP A 68 11.96 11.20 6.44
N ASP A 69 10.63 11.16 6.35
CA ASP A 69 9.86 10.89 5.12
C ASP A 69 10.20 9.54 4.44
N THR A 70 10.64 8.56 5.22
CA THR A 70 11.00 7.23 4.71
C THR A 70 9.79 6.30 4.61
N PHE A 71 9.62 5.70 3.43
CA PHE A 71 8.66 4.61 3.24
C PHE A 71 9.26 3.24 3.56
N TYR A 72 8.56 2.48 4.40
CA TYR A 72 8.77 1.06 4.65
C TYR A 72 7.62 0.27 4.05
N THR A 73 7.91 -0.89 3.47
CA THR A 73 6.89 -1.71 2.81
C THR A 73 7.09 -3.18 3.13
N THR A 74 6.02 -3.82 3.56
CA THR A 74 5.92 -5.28 3.62
C THR A 74 4.82 -5.72 2.67
N SER A 75 5.07 -6.81 1.93
CA SER A 75 4.09 -7.35 1.00
C SER A 75 4.30 -8.84 0.80
N ASP A 76 3.23 -9.56 0.48
CA ASP A 76 3.26 -11.00 0.20
C ASP A 76 3.15 -11.33 -1.31
N THR A 77 3.38 -10.34 -2.16
CA THR A 77 3.39 -10.37 -3.63
C THR A 77 4.59 -11.11 -4.23
N GLY A 78 5.63 -11.36 -3.44
CA GLY A 78 6.85 -12.06 -3.87
C GLY A 78 7.87 -11.17 -4.59
N ASN A 79 7.44 -10.07 -5.22
CA ASN A 79 8.34 -9.09 -5.83
C ASN A 79 7.80 -7.65 -5.81
N GLU A 80 8.70 -6.70 -5.98
CA GLU A 80 8.40 -5.26 -5.90
C GLU A 80 7.60 -4.75 -7.09
N ALA A 81 7.75 -5.37 -8.27
CA ALA A 81 7.01 -4.99 -9.46
C ALA A 81 5.49 -5.23 -9.32
N LEU A 82 5.09 -6.38 -8.77
CA LEU A 82 3.70 -6.69 -8.50
C LEU A 82 3.14 -5.81 -7.36
N THR A 83 3.94 -5.56 -6.31
CA THR A 83 3.56 -4.61 -5.26
C THR A 83 3.26 -3.22 -5.83
N GLY A 84 4.16 -2.68 -6.66
CA GLY A 84 3.96 -1.38 -7.31
C GLY A 84 2.75 -1.37 -8.24
N GLY A 85 2.54 -2.43 -9.01
CA GLY A 85 1.38 -2.57 -9.90
C GLY A 85 0.04 -2.58 -9.15
N ILE A 86 -0.04 -3.32 -8.04
CA ILE A 86 -1.23 -3.34 -7.18
C ILE A 86 -1.48 -1.96 -6.57
N VAL A 87 -0.43 -1.31 -6.04
CA VAL A 87 -0.58 0.03 -5.44
C VAL A 87 -1.01 1.07 -6.47
N LEU A 88 -0.56 0.94 -7.72
CA LEU A 88 -1.03 1.79 -8.82
C LEU A 88 -2.52 1.56 -9.14
N ASP A 89 -2.97 0.31 -9.25
CA ASP A 89 -4.40 0.02 -9.49
C ASP A 89 -5.28 0.53 -8.33
N VAL A 90 -4.80 0.38 -7.08
CA VAL A 90 -5.44 0.93 -5.89
C VAL A 90 -5.55 2.46 -5.96
N LEU A 91 -4.51 3.15 -6.39
CA LEU A 91 -4.54 4.60 -6.57
C LEU A 91 -5.55 5.02 -7.66
N GLU A 92 -5.59 4.32 -8.79
CA GLU A 92 -6.49 4.62 -9.91
C GLU A 92 -7.98 4.36 -9.61
N ARG A 93 -8.27 3.45 -8.66
CA ARG A 93 -9.62 3.00 -8.31
C ARG A 93 -10.01 3.32 -6.86
N LEU A 94 -9.30 4.24 -6.22
CA LEU A 94 -9.46 4.52 -4.80
C LEU A 94 -10.92 4.86 -4.41
N ASP A 95 -11.66 5.50 -5.32
CA ASP A 95 -13.07 5.88 -5.16
C ASP A 95 -14.06 4.70 -5.17
N GLN A 96 -13.62 3.52 -5.62
CA GLN A 96 -14.42 2.29 -5.69
C GLN A 96 -14.17 1.35 -4.51
N MET A 97 -13.16 1.65 -3.68
CA MET A 97 -12.68 0.76 -2.62
C MET A 97 -13.28 1.10 -1.26
N THR A 98 -13.29 0.12 -0.36
CA THR A 98 -13.72 0.34 1.02
C THR A 98 -12.54 0.82 1.85
N ILE A 99 -12.64 2.04 2.38
CA ILE A 99 -11.63 2.63 3.26
C ILE A 99 -12.15 2.59 4.70
N THR A 100 -11.31 2.11 5.62
CA THR A 100 -11.64 1.99 7.03
C THR A 100 -10.49 2.46 7.90
N GLY A 101 -10.79 2.87 9.14
CA GLY A 101 -9.75 3.20 10.11
C GLY A 101 -8.90 1.98 10.46
N LEU A 102 -7.62 2.19 10.75
CA LEU A 102 -6.78 1.17 11.36
C LEU A 102 -7.44 0.77 12.69
N ALA A 103 -7.82 -0.50 12.85
CA ALA A 103 -8.26 -0.99 14.14
C ALA A 103 -7.08 -0.86 15.12
N GLU A 104 -7.32 -0.29 16.30
CA GLU A 104 -6.40 -0.50 17.42
C GLU A 104 -6.38 -2.01 17.67
N ASP A 105 -5.21 -2.64 17.50
CA ASP A 105 -5.01 -4.03 17.87
C ASP A 105 -5.43 -4.17 19.36
N PRO A 106 -6.33 -5.12 19.72
CA PRO A 106 -6.85 -5.24 21.09
C PRO A 106 -5.78 -5.57 22.15
#